data_AF-H0EZH7-F1
#
_entry.id   AF-H0EZH7-F1
#
_cell.length_a   1.000
_cell.length_b   1.000
_cell.length_c   1.000
_cell.angle_alpha   90.00
_cell.angle_beta   90.00
_cell.angle_gamma   90.00
#
_symmetry.space_group_name_H-M   'P 1'
#
loop_
_entity.id
_entity.type
_entity.pdbx_description
1 polymer ?
#
loop_
_entity_poly.entity_id
_entity_poly.type
_entity_poly.pdbx_seq_one_letter_code
_entity_poly.pdbx_strand_id
1 'polypeptide(L)'
;MAPIKQPDGGFVISRPVPADQMYPFVVAHRDTGAFVKALVDAPPGLNLMGASQFMTWPEWTKTWGDVLGVKAEFKTVPAEEFVEGVPKPLAQELSDTYLYLEEFGFDGGDSSVVAPEQLTFTVPLTTNKEYIESENWSSVLES
;
A
#
# COMPACT_ATOMS: atom_id res chain seq x y z
N MET A 1 5.39 7.42 5.17
CA MET A 1 5.30 8.90 5.28
C MET A 1 4.30 9.44 4.26
N ALA A 2 3.63 10.55 4.60
CA ALA A 2 2.65 11.20 3.74
C ALA A 2 3.30 11.84 2.49
N PRO A 3 2.55 12.12 1.42
CA PRO A 3 3.02 12.94 0.30
C PRO A 3 3.57 14.29 0.78
N ILE A 4 4.70 14.75 0.23
CA ILE A 4 5.35 16.01 0.61
C ILE A 4 5.16 17.05 -0.50
N LYS A 5 4.54 18.17 -0.14
CA LYS A 5 4.33 19.31 -1.04
C LYS A 5 5.66 19.97 -1.43
N GLN A 6 5.81 20.26 -2.71
CA GLN A 6 6.99 20.87 -3.31
C GLN A 6 6.78 22.37 -3.55
N PRO A 7 7.85 23.17 -3.74
CA PRO A 7 7.73 24.60 -4.04
C PRO A 7 6.93 24.92 -5.31
N ASP A 8 6.85 23.99 -6.27
CA ASP A 8 6.06 24.14 -7.49
C ASP A 8 4.57 23.80 -7.31
N GLY A 9 4.15 23.47 -6.08
CA GLY A 9 2.79 23.06 -5.73
C GLY A 9 2.47 21.59 -6.03
N GLY A 10 3.40 20.84 -6.61
CA GLY A 10 3.28 19.38 -6.78
C GLY A 10 3.57 18.63 -5.48
N PHE A 11 3.39 17.32 -5.51
CA PHE A 11 3.63 16.43 -4.38
C PHE A 11 4.62 15.32 -4.76
N VAL A 12 5.49 14.97 -3.81
CA VAL A 12 6.40 13.83 -3.95
C VAL A 12 6.05 12.77 -2.92
N ILE A 13 5.91 11.53 -3.37
CA ILE A 13 5.75 10.35 -2.53
C ILE A 13 7.04 9.56 -2.61
N SER A 14 7.78 9.54 -1.50
CA SER A 14 9.05 8.83 -1.40
C SER A 14 8.91 7.51 -0.66
N ARG A 15 9.51 6.44 -1.16
CA ARG A 15 9.60 5.13 -0.47
C ARG A 15 10.98 4.50 -0.64
N PRO A 16 11.44 3.67 0.30
CA PRO A 16 12.75 3.05 0.22
C PRO A 16 12.71 1.72 -0.54
N VAL A 17 11.91 1.65 -1.62
CA VAL A 17 11.61 0.41 -2.33
C VAL A 17 11.70 0.58 -3.86
N PRO A 18 11.95 -0.50 -4.61
CA PRO A 18 11.93 -0.47 -6.06
C PRO A 18 10.58 0.00 -6.61
N ALA A 19 10.61 0.76 -7.71
CA ALA A 19 9.42 1.34 -8.33
C ALA A 19 8.50 0.29 -8.96
N ASP A 20 9.05 -0.85 -9.36
CA ASP A 20 8.37 -1.98 -10.00
C ASP A 20 7.88 -3.04 -8.99
N GLN A 21 8.19 -2.87 -7.70
CA GLN A 21 7.70 -3.77 -6.67
C GLN A 21 6.18 -3.67 -6.52
N MET A 22 5.49 -4.80 -6.64
CA MET A 22 4.05 -4.90 -6.40
C MET A 22 3.75 -4.92 -4.90
N TYR A 23 2.75 -4.13 -4.49
CA TYR A 23 2.29 -4.02 -3.10
C TYR A 23 0.83 -4.48 -2.96
N PRO A 24 0.51 -5.29 -1.93
CA PRO A 24 -0.87 -5.65 -1.58
C PRO A 24 -1.51 -4.54 -0.74
N PHE A 25 -2.04 -3.49 -1.40
CA PHE A 25 -2.74 -2.43 -0.67
C PHE A 25 -4.05 -2.95 -0.08
N VAL A 26 -4.39 -2.48 1.12
CA VAL A 26 -5.61 -2.88 1.84
C VAL A 26 -6.42 -1.67 2.30
N VAL A 27 -7.70 -1.62 1.91
CA VAL A 27 -8.70 -0.67 2.41
C VAL A 27 -9.37 -1.28 3.64
N ALA A 28 -8.61 -1.34 4.73
CA ALA A 28 -8.95 -2.17 5.91
C ALA A 28 -10.36 -1.91 6.47
N HIS A 29 -10.79 -0.65 6.54
CA HIS A 29 -12.12 -0.29 7.04
C HIS A 29 -13.27 -0.93 6.24
N ARG A 30 -13.11 -1.12 4.92
CA ARG A 30 -14.17 -1.61 4.03
C ARG A 30 -14.05 -3.10 3.76
N ASP A 31 -12.83 -3.60 3.58
CA ASP A 31 -12.63 -4.91 2.95
C ASP A 31 -12.20 -6.00 3.94
N THR A 32 -11.70 -5.65 5.14
CA THR A 32 -11.28 -6.66 6.13
C THR A 32 -12.42 -7.62 6.49
N GLY A 33 -13.66 -7.13 6.62
CA GLY A 33 -14.82 -7.99 6.87
C GLY A 33 -15.08 -8.99 5.74
N ALA A 34 -14.86 -8.61 4.49
CA ALA A 34 -15.03 -9.48 3.33
C ALA A 34 -13.97 -10.59 3.29
N PHE A 35 -12.70 -10.28 3.59
CA PHE A 35 -11.65 -11.29 3.72
C PHE A 35 -11.93 -12.28 4.85
N VAL A 36 -12.38 -11.79 6.02
CA VAL A 36 -12.75 -12.66 7.14
C VAL A 36 -13.91 -13.58 6.76
N LYS A 37 -14.94 -13.05 6.09
CA LYS A 37 -16.06 -13.87 5.61
C LYS A 37 -15.60 -14.94 4.62
N ALA A 38 -14.72 -14.58 3.68
CA ALA A 38 -14.14 -15.52 2.72
C ALA A 38 -13.40 -16.67 3.42
N LEU A 39 -12.60 -16.37 4.44
CA LEU A 39 -11.88 -17.38 5.23
C LEU A 39 -12.82 -18.27 6.06
N VAL A 40 -13.92 -17.73 6.58
CA VAL A 40 -14.93 -18.51 7.32
C VAL A 40 -15.64 -19.53 6.43
N ASP A 41 -15.90 -19.16 5.17
CA ASP A 41 -16.57 -20.05 4.21
C ASP A 41 -15.61 -21.03 3.52
N ALA A 42 -14.29 -20.75 3.57
CA ALA A 42 -13.28 -21.54 2.92
C ALA A 42 -12.95 -22.84 3.68
N PRO A 43 -12.36 -23.84 3.00
CA PRO A 43 -11.79 -25.00 3.68
C PRO A 43 -10.70 -24.59 4.70
N PRO A 44 -10.55 -25.34 5.80
CA PRO A 44 -9.47 -25.11 6.75
C PRO A 44 -8.09 -25.17 6.09
N GLY A 45 -7.17 -24.32 6.58
CA GLY A 45 -5.78 -24.28 6.09
C GLY A 45 -5.57 -23.40 4.87
N LEU A 46 -6.58 -22.67 4.39
CA LEU A 46 -6.40 -21.62 3.39
C LEU A 46 -5.67 -20.41 3.99
N ASN A 47 -4.57 -20.00 3.38
CA ASN A 47 -3.88 -18.75 3.69
C ASN A 47 -4.22 -17.70 2.63
N LEU A 48 -4.92 -16.64 3.01
CA LEU A 48 -5.35 -15.57 2.10
C LEU A 48 -4.55 -14.29 2.35
N MET A 49 -3.95 -13.75 1.30
CA MET A 49 -3.41 -12.38 1.30
C MET A 49 -4.57 -11.38 1.28
N GLY A 50 -4.73 -10.63 2.36
CA GLY A 50 -5.78 -9.61 2.49
C GLY A 50 -5.48 -8.34 1.70
N ALA A 51 -5.41 -8.45 0.37
CA ALA A 51 -5.15 -7.33 -0.53
C ALA A 51 -6.44 -6.85 -1.18
N SER A 52 -6.78 -5.57 -1.01
CA SER A 52 -7.89 -4.93 -1.74
C SER A 52 -7.53 -4.71 -3.21
N GLN A 53 -6.25 -4.39 -3.46
CA GLN A 53 -5.73 -4.21 -4.80
C GLN A 53 -4.20 -4.35 -4.77
N PHE A 54 -3.67 -5.10 -5.73
CA PHE A 54 -2.24 -5.11 -6.01
C PHE A 54 -1.88 -3.97 -6.96
N MET A 55 -0.91 -3.14 -6.59
CA MET A 55 -0.35 -2.12 -7.48
C MET A 55 1.04 -1.69 -7.00
N THR A 56 1.77 -1.00 -7.86
CA THR A 56 3.05 -0.38 -7.52
C THR A 56 2.84 1.00 -6.89
N TRP A 57 3.85 1.51 -6.16
CA TRP A 57 3.80 2.88 -5.63
C TRP A 57 3.72 3.98 -6.71
N PRO A 58 4.40 3.87 -7.87
CA PRO A 58 4.16 4.76 -9.00
C PRO A 58 2.71 4.78 -9.49
N GLU A 59 2.07 3.62 -9.64
CA GLU A 59 0.65 3.55 -10.04
C GLU A 59 -0.27 4.17 -8.99
N TRP A 60 0.03 3.93 -7.71
CA TRP A 60 -0.73 4.52 -6.61
C TRP A 60 -0.59 6.05 -6.62
N THR A 61 0.65 6.54 -6.78
CA THR A 61 0.98 7.96 -6.84
C THR A 61 0.27 8.65 -8.00
N LYS A 62 0.29 8.02 -9.18
CA LYS A 62 -0.43 8.50 -10.35
C LYS A 62 -1.94 8.56 -10.08
N THR A 63 -2.52 7.47 -9.56
CA THR A 63 -3.95 7.40 -9.23
C THR A 63 -4.35 8.50 -8.25
N TRP A 64 -3.54 8.73 -7.22
CA TRP A 64 -3.75 9.77 -6.22
C TRP A 64 -3.72 11.18 -6.83
N GLY A 65 -2.71 11.47 -7.66
CA GLY A 65 -2.61 12.76 -8.36
C GLY A 65 -3.77 13.00 -9.32
N ASP A 66 -4.13 11.98 -10.12
CA ASP A 66 -5.23 12.04 -11.08
C ASP A 66 -6.59 12.27 -10.39
N VAL A 67 -6.87 11.57 -9.29
CA VAL A 67 -8.13 11.70 -8.53
C VAL A 67 -8.25 13.07 -7.87
N LEU A 68 -7.16 13.58 -7.29
CA LEU A 68 -7.18 14.85 -6.54
C LEU A 68 -6.88 16.08 -7.41
N GLY A 69 -6.58 15.88 -8.70
CA GLY A 69 -6.27 16.97 -9.62
C GLY A 69 -4.96 17.69 -9.30
N VAL A 70 -3.97 16.98 -8.75
CA VAL A 70 -2.66 17.54 -8.37
C VAL A 70 -1.52 16.85 -9.12
N LYS A 71 -0.44 17.59 -9.36
CA LYS A 71 0.81 16.99 -9.85
C LYS A 71 1.41 16.13 -8.74
N ALA A 72 1.62 14.84 -9.00
CA ALA A 72 2.23 13.91 -8.06
C ALA A 72 3.34 13.09 -8.73
N GLU A 73 4.45 12.88 -8.02
CA GLU A 73 5.61 12.11 -8.50
C GLU A 73 6.04 11.10 -7.44
N PHE A 74 6.35 9.87 -7.87
CA PHE A 74 6.95 8.87 -7.02
C PHE A 74 8.48 8.94 -7.09
N LYS A 75 9.16 8.81 -5.94
CA LYS A 75 10.62 8.69 -5.88
C LYS A 75 11.05 7.53 -4.99
N THR A 76 11.98 6.73 -5.49
CA THR A 76 12.74 5.80 -4.64
C THR A 76 13.85 6.59 -3.94
N VAL A 77 13.99 6.41 -2.62
CA VAL A 77 14.99 7.07 -1.78
C VAL A 77 15.76 6.04 -0.94
N PRO A 78 16.96 6.34 -0.42
CA PRO A 78 17.63 5.48 0.55
C PRO A 78 16.79 5.27 1.82
N ALA A 79 16.96 4.13 2.48
CA ALA A 79 16.23 3.80 3.71
C ALA A 79 16.49 4.83 4.82
N GLU A 80 17.72 5.33 4.93
CA GLU A 80 18.13 6.33 5.91
C GLU A 80 17.40 7.66 5.70
N GLU A 81 17.21 8.07 4.45
CA GLU A 81 16.43 9.25 4.08
C GLU A 81 14.94 9.04 4.38
N PHE A 82 14.42 7.84 4.12
CA PHE A 82 13.01 7.52 4.39
C PHE A 82 12.64 7.55 5.88
N VAL A 83 13.58 7.29 6.78
CA VAL A 83 13.31 7.30 8.24
C VAL A 83 13.84 8.57 8.92
N GLU A 84 14.28 9.57 8.16
CA GLU A 84 14.73 10.83 8.74
C GLU A 84 13.61 11.51 9.54
N GLY A 85 13.91 11.94 10.76
CA GLY A 85 12.93 12.56 11.66
C GLY A 85 11.93 11.58 12.32
N VAL A 86 12.00 10.28 12.01
CA VAL A 86 11.17 9.25 12.64
C VAL A 86 11.80 8.83 13.99
N PRO A 87 11.01 8.66 15.08
CA PRO A 87 11.53 8.16 16.34
C PRO A 87 12.28 6.84 16.17
N LYS A 88 13.47 6.73 16.80
CA LYS A 88 14.41 5.61 16.60
C LYS A 88 13.76 4.21 16.65
N PRO A 89 12.85 3.88 17.60
CA PRO A 89 12.20 2.57 17.59
C PRO A 89 11.38 2.31 16.33
N LEU A 90 10.61 3.30 15.86
CA LEU A 90 9.81 3.17 14.65
C LEU A 90 10.68 3.17 13.39
N ALA A 91 11.78 3.94 13.37
CA ALA A 91 12.74 3.92 12.28
C ALA A 91 13.35 2.52 12.09
N GLN A 92 13.72 1.86 13.20
CA GLN A 92 14.24 0.48 13.16
C GLN A 92 13.20 -0.50 12.59
N GLU A 93 11.97 -0.47 13.11
CA GLU A 93 10.89 -1.35 12.64
C GLU A 93 10.59 -1.17 11.14
N LEU A 94 10.56 0.08 10.66
CA LEU A 94 10.35 0.36 9.24
C LEU A 94 11.49 -0.17 8.38
N SER A 95 12.74 0.06 8.78
CA SER A 95 13.91 -0.45 8.06
C SER A 95 13.92 -1.98 8.00
N ASP A 96 13.69 -2.65 9.13
CA ASP A 96 13.64 -4.12 9.19
C ASP A 96 12.49 -4.66 8.33
N THR A 97 11.33 -3.98 8.33
CA THR A 97 10.20 -4.35 7.48
C THR A 97 10.55 -4.28 5.99
N TYR A 98 11.16 -3.18 5.52
CA TYR A 98 11.48 -3.06 4.09
C TYR A 98 12.57 -4.04 3.65
N LEU A 99 13.58 -4.29 4.48
CA LEU A 99 14.59 -5.33 4.20
C LEU A 99 13.94 -6.71 4.10
N TYR A 100 13.02 -7.04 5.02
CA TYR A 100 12.27 -8.29 4.95
C TYR A 100 11.43 -8.38 3.68
N LEU A 101 10.69 -7.32 3.33
CA LEU A 101 9.84 -7.29 2.14
C LEU A 101 10.64 -7.40 0.85
N GLU A 102 11.84 -6.81 0.79
CA GLU A 102 12.75 -6.92 -0.35
C GLU A 102 13.27 -8.36 -0.52
N GLU A 103 13.62 -9.04 0.57
CA GLU A 103 14.17 -10.40 0.52
C GLU A 103 13.09 -11.48 0.36
N PHE A 104 11.96 -11.34 1.06
CA PHE A 104 10.96 -12.40 1.21
C PHE A 104 9.57 -12.05 0.68
N GLY A 105 9.30 -10.78 0.34
CA GLY A 105 7.96 -10.34 -0.06
C GLY A 105 6.94 -10.35 1.09
N PHE A 106 5.70 -10.00 0.77
CA PHE A 106 4.61 -9.90 1.76
C PHE A 106 4.07 -11.25 2.24
N ASP A 107 4.24 -12.30 1.44
CA ASP A 107 3.87 -13.69 1.77
C ASP A 107 5.03 -14.47 2.41
N GLY A 108 6.19 -13.84 2.59
CA GLY A 108 7.39 -14.48 3.14
C GLY A 108 7.96 -15.58 2.23
N GLY A 109 7.59 -15.63 0.95
CA GLY A 109 7.94 -16.69 0.02
C GLY A 109 7.08 -17.94 0.14
N ASP A 110 6.00 -17.90 0.93
CA ASP A 110 5.06 -19.02 1.06
C ASP A 110 4.12 -19.11 -0.15
N SER A 111 4.46 -20.02 -1.07
CA SER A 111 3.66 -20.30 -2.26
C SER A 111 2.23 -20.83 -2.00
N SER A 112 1.88 -21.18 -0.75
CA SER A 112 0.53 -21.59 -0.37
C SER A 112 -0.42 -20.41 -0.15
N VAL A 113 0.12 -19.19 0.01
CA VAL A 113 -0.69 -17.98 0.17
C VAL A 113 -1.32 -17.62 -1.16
N VAL A 114 -2.64 -17.41 -1.16
CA VAL A 114 -3.39 -17.03 -2.35
C VAL A 114 -3.86 -15.58 -2.26
N ALA A 115 -3.91 -14.90 -3.41
CA ALA A 115 -4.57 -13.61 -3.58
C ALA A 115 -6.09 -13.78 -3.72
N PRO A 116 -6.90 -12.73 -3.44
CA PRO A 116 -8.35 -12.81 -3.57
C PRO A 116 -8.83 -13.20 -4.98
N GLU A 117 -8.10 -12.82 -6.02
CA GLU A 117 -8.41 -13.15 -7.43
C GLU A 117 -8.24 -14.63 -7.74
N GLN A 118 -7.52 -15.38 -6.89
CA GLN A 118 -7.29 -16.82 -7.04
C GLN A 118 -8.37 -17.67 -6.34
N LEU A 119 -9.29 -17.04 -5.60
CA LEU A 119 -10.41 -17.72 -4.97
C LEU A 119 -11.45 -18.17 -6.01
N THR A 120 -12.18 -19.25 -5.70
CA THR A 120 -13.23 -19.78 -6.57
C THR A 120 -14.51 -18.93 -6.56
N PHE A 121 -14.55 -17.89 -5.72
CA PHE A 121 -15.63 -16.94 -5.57
C PHE A 121 -15.08 -15.53 -5.48
N THR A 122 -15.90 -14.54 -5.82
CA THR A 122 -15.51 -13.13 -5.79
C THR A 122 -15.63 -12.56 -4.37
N VAL A 123 -14.57 -11.93 -3.90
CA VAL A 123 -14.60 -11.06 -2.72
C VAL A 123 -14.92 -9.64 -3.18
N PRO A 124 -15.93 -8.96 -2.63
CA PRO A 124 -16.18 -7.56 -2.97
C PRO A 124 -15.08 -6.69 -2.34
N LEU A 125 -14.26 -6.06 -3.19
CA LEU A 125 -13.10 -5.27 -2.78
C LEU A 125 -13.20 -3.83 -3.28
N THR A 126 -12.59 -2.93 -2.53
CA THR A 126 -12.50 -1.50 -2.83
C THR A 126 -11.20 -1.20 -3.54
N THR A 127 -11.26 -0.57 -4.71
CA THR A 127 -10.06 -0.10 -5.41
C THR A 127 -9.40 1.07 -4.67
N ASN A 128 -8.09 1.28 -4.85
CA ASN A 128 -7.41 2.46 -4.31
C ASN A 128 -8.02 3.75 -4.86
N LYS A 129 -8.51 3.75 -6.11
CA LYS A 129 -9.21 4.89 -6.70
C LYS A 129 -10.46 5.25 -5.88
N GLU A 130 -11.35 4.28 -5.65
CA GLU A 130 -12.57 4.49 -4.85
C GLU A 130 -12.26 4.91 -3.42
N TYR A 131 -11.19 4.35 -2.82
CA TYR A 131 -10.72 4.79 -1.51
C TYR A 131 -10.31 6.26 -1.54
N ILE A 132 -9.39 6.65 -2.45
CA ILE A 132 -8.90 8.03 -2.56
C ILE A 132 -10.04 9.01 -2.83
N GLU A 133 -11.02 8.65 -3.68
CA GLU A 133 -12.21 9.46 -3.96
C GLU A 133 -13.12 9.64 -2.73
N SER A 134 -13.16 8.66 -1.83
CA SER A 134 -14.04 8.66 -0.66
C SER A 134 -13.47 9.38 0.57
N GLU A 135 -12.16 9.61 0.61
CA GLU A 135 -11.46 10.16 1.77
C GLU A 135 -11.26 11.69 1.70
N ASN A 136 -11.13 12.31 2.87
CA ASN A 136 -10.78 13.74 2.96
C ASN A 136 -9.26 13.92 3.06
N TRP A 137 -8.67 14.48 1.99
CA TRP A 137 -7.23 14.71 1.88
C TRP A 137 -6.77 16.12 2.26
N SER A 138 -7.64 16.97 2.80
CA SER A 138 -7.31 18.39 3.06
C SER A 138 -6.07 18.56 3.94
N SER A 139 -5.89 17.70 4.95
CA SER A 139 -4.72 17.71 5.84
C SER A 139 -3.38 17.47 5.13
N VAL A 140 -3.39 16.82 3.96
CA VAL A 140 -2.20 16.59 3.13
C VAL A 140 -2.06 17.69 2.08
N LEU A 141 -3.17 18.13 1.47
CA LEU A 141 -3.14 19.12 0.39
C LEU A 141 -2.82 20.54 0.89
N GLU A 142 -3.24 20.85 2.12
CA GLU A 142 -3.13 22.16 2.76
C GLU A 142 -1.94 22.27 3.72
N SER A 143 -1.14 21.20 3.90
CA SER A 143 0.08 21.21 4.72
C SER A 143 1.19 22.09 4.16
#